data_AF-A0A947EA86-F1
#
_entry.id   AF-A0A947EA86-F1
#
_cell.length_a   1.000
_cell.length_b   1.000
_cell.length_c   1.000
_cell.angle_alpha   90.00
_cell.angle_beta   90.00
_cell.angle_gamma   90.00
#
_symmetry.space_group_name_H-M   'P 1'
#
loop_
_entity.id
_entity.type
_entity.pdbx_description
1 polymer ?
#
loop_
_entity_poly.entity_id
_entity_poly.type
_entity_poly.pdbx_seq_one_letter_code
_entity_poly.pdbx_strand_id
1 'polypeptide(L)'
;FSVDAKPPKWVAPGPTPEPVDGQVTMAGYLSGWCPAMNLTYERSKRVAEDLGDPVVFVPIDISDPAAIRRHGHADVVFLDGKQLQRGAPPSYDKIRKKTIKRLRRVARS
;
A
#
# COMPACT_ATOMS: atom_id res chain seq x y z
N PHE A 1 31.72 -19.87 0.04
CA PHE A 1 30.83 -20.27 1.15
C PHE A 1 31.53 -19.91 2.47
N SER A 2 30.79 -19.38 3.46
CA SER A 2 31.33 -18.97 4.76
C SER A 2 30.74 -19.84 5.87
N VAL A 3 31.56 -20.19 6.88
CA VAL A 3 31.15 -21.02 8.03
C VAL A 3 30.12 -20.34 8.93
N ASP A 4 30.04 -19.01 8.90
CA ASP A 4 29.12 -18.22 9.73
C ASP A 4 27.86 -17.74 8.97
N ALA A 5 27.61 -18.32 7.78
CA ALA A 5 26.43 -17.96 7.01
C ALA A 5 25.15 -18.36 7.76
N LYS A 6 24.34 -17.37 8.14
CA LYS A 6 23.02 -17.61 8.75
C LYS A 6 21.98 -17.87 7.64
N PRO A 7 21.11 -18.88 7.79
CA PRO A 7 20.07 -19.13 6.81
C PRO A 7 19.10 -17.93 6.72
N PRO A 8 18.62 -17.59 5.52
CA PRO A 8 17.64 -16.53 5.36
C PRO A 8 16.35 -16.89 6.10
N LYS A 9 15.70 -15.88 6.69
CA LYS A 9 14.38 -16.01 7.30
C LYS A 9 13.42 -15.07 6.58
N TRP A 10 12.18 -15.52 6.40
CA TRP A 10 11.12 -14.66 5.92
C TRP A 10 10.91 -13.50 6.91
N VAL A 11 10.71 -12.29 6.36
CA VAL A 11 10.30 -11.15 7.16
C VAL A 11 8.87 -11.40 7.63
N ALA A 12 8.63 -11.30 8.93
CA ALA A 12 7.29 -11.45 9.47
C ALA A 12 6.38 -10.29 9.01
N PRO A 13 5.07 -10.52 8.79
CA PRO A 13 4.14 -9.43 8.51
C PRO A 13 4.17 -8.39 9.64
N GLY A 14 4.24 -7.11 9.28
CA GLY A 14 4.19 -6.01 10.21
C GLY A 14 2.77 -5.43 10.32
N PRO A 15 2.63 -4.30 11.04
CA PRO A 15 1.34 -3.65 11.20
C PRO A 15 0.89 -3.01 9.87
N THR A 16 -0.40 -3.15 9.57
CA THR A 16 -1.02 -2.37 8.48
C THR A 16 -1.19 -0.92 8.90
N PRO A 17 -1.01 0.05 8.00
CA PRO A 17 -1.20 1.46 8.31
C PRO A 17 -2.61 1.73 8.82
N GLU A 18 -2.70 2.51 9.91
CA GLU A 18 -3.96 2.84 10.55
C GLU A 18 -4.76 3.84 9.70
N PRO A 19 -6.08 3.68 9.62
CA PRO A 19 -6.94 4.67 8.97
C PRO A 19 -6.98 5.99 9.74
N VAL A 20 -7.03 7.11 9.01
CA VAL A 20 -7.35 8.44 9.55
C VAL A 20 -8.87 8.62 9.64
N ASP A 21 -9.36 9.07 10.79
CA ASP A 21 -10.78 9.31 11.03
C ASP A 21 -11.35 10.36 10.06
N GLY A 22 -12.56 10.10 9.55
CA GLY A 22 -13.24 10.98 8.59
C GLY A 22 -12.66 10.96 7.17
N GLN A 23 -11.53 10.29 6.94
CA GLN A 23 -10.87 10.19 5.64
C GLN A 23 -10.74 8.74 5.18
N VAL A 24 -10.33 8.57 3.93
CA VAL A 24 -9.89 7.27 3.41
C VAL A 24 -8.39 7.28 3.28
N THR A 25 -7.73 6.35 3.97
CA THR A 25 -6.28 6.21 3.96
C THR A 25 -5.86 5.19 2.91
N MET A 26 -4.98 5.62 2.01
CA MET A 26 -4.40 4.78 0.98
C MET A 26 -2.89 4.70 1.17
N ALA A 27 -2.41 3.59 1.72
CA ALA A 27 -0.99 3.42 2.02
C ALA A 27 -0.32 2.55 0.96
N GLY A 28 0.76 3.06 0.35
CA GLY A 28 1.49 2.38 -0.71
C GLY A 28 2.91 2.03 -0.30
N TYR A 29 3.25 0.75 -0.33
CA TYR A 29 4.60 0.24 -0.12
C TYR A 29 5.31 0.07 -1.46
N LEU A 30 6.47 0.71 -1.62
CA LEU A 30 7.23 0.72 -2.86
C LEU A 30 8.66 0.24 -2.65
N SER A 31 9.03 -0.92 -3.21
CA SER A 31 10.43 -1.40 -3.25
C SER A 31 11.15 -0.99 -4.54
N GLY A 32 10.39 -0.66 -5.59
CA GLY A 32 10.90 -0.35 -6.91
C GLY A 32 11.21 -1.57 -7.79
N TRP A 33 11.22 -2.79 -7.23
CA TRP A 33 11.66 -4.00 -7.95
C TRP A 33 10.61 -4.60 -8.89
N CYS A 34 9.32 -4.51 -8.55
CA CYS A 34 8.25 -5.14 -9.32
C CYS A 34 7.47 -4.11 -10.16
N PRO A 35 7.62 -4.09 -11.50
CA PRO A 35 6.94 -3.11 -12.36
C PRO A 35 5.41 -3.13 -12.22
N ALA A 36 4.84 -4.32 -12.02
CA ALA A 36 3.42 -4.52 -11.79
C ALA A 36 2.93 -3.82 -10.51
N MET A 37 3.74 -3.86 -9.45
CA MET A 37 3.40 -3.24 -8.18
C MET A 37 3.69 -1.75 -8.15
N ASN A 38 4.76 -1.30 -8.80
CA ASN A 38 5.02 0.12 -9.05
C ASN A 38 3.83 0.76 -9.79
N LEU A 39 3.28 0.07 -10.79
CA LEU A 39 2.08 0.55 -11.51
C LEU A 39 0.85 0.66 -10.59
N THR A 40 0.69 -0.27 -9.65
CA THR A 40 -0.40 -0.19 -8.66
C THR A 40 -0.20 0.99 -7.72
N TYR A 41 1.02 1.22 -7.25
CA TYR A 41 1.40 2.36 -6.42
C TYR A 41 1.12 3.69 -7.13
N GLU A 42 1.62 3.88 -8.34
CA GLU A 42 1.45 5.14 -9.08
C GLU A 42 -0.01 5.43 -9.42
N ARG A 43 -0.79 4.41 -9.81
CA ARG A 43 -2.23 4.57 -10.04
C ARG A 43 -2.97 4.93 -8.74
N SER A 44 -2.54 4.37 -7.61
CA SER A 44 -3.14 4.62 -6.31
C SER A 44 -2.86 6.05 -5.84
N LYS A 45 -1.60 6.49 -5.94
CA LYS A 45 -1.18 7.87 -5.70
C LYS A 45 -2.00 8.86 -6.54
N ARG A 46 -2.09 8.61 -7.86
CA ARG A 46 -2.88 9.43 -8.77
C ARG A 46 -4.37 9.49 -8.40
N VAL A 47 -4.97 8.38 -7.99
CA VAL A 47 -6.37 8.36 -7.54
C VAL A 47 -6.56 9.22 -6.29
N ALA A 48 -5.63 9.19 -5.34
CA ALA A 48 -5.71 10.03 -4.15
C ALA A 48 -5.60 11.52 -4.51
N GLU A 49 -4.64 11.88 -5.37
CA GLU A 49 -4.49 13.24 -5.89
C GLU A 49 -5.76 13.72 -6.62
N ASP A 50 -6.34 12.89 -7.49
CA ASP A 50 -7.53 13.22 -8.27
C ASP A 50 -8.83 13.31 -7.42
N LEU A 51 -8.87 12.65 -6.26
CA LEU A 51 -10.02 12.71 -5.33
C LEU A 51 -9.87 13.79 -4.26
N GLY A 52 -8.66 14.30 -4.05
CA GLY A 52 -8.35 15.40 -3.13
C GLY A 52 -8.46 15.03 -1.66
N ASP A 53 -8.70 16.04 -0.82
CA ASP A 53 -8.67 16.01 0.65
C ASP A 53 -9.40 14.85 1.35
N PRO A 54 -10.51 14.28 0.82
CA PRO A 54 -11.14 13.11 1.44
C PRO A 54 -10.27 11.85 1.44
N VAL A 55 -9.18 11.82 0.67
CA VAL A 55 -8.27 10.68 0.53
C VAL A 55 -6.84 11.08 0.89
N VAL A 56 -6.26 10.42 1.90
CA VAL A 56 -4.86 10.59 2.28
C VAL A 56 -4.03 9.49 1.64
N PHE A 57 -2.99 9.87 0.89
CA PHE A 57 -2.00 8.92 0.40
C PHE A 57 -0.80 8.88 1.34
N VAL A 58 -0.44 7.69 1.82
CA VAL A 58 0.71 7.46 2.71
C VAL A 58 1.79 6.70 1.93
N PRO A 59 2.82 7.38 1.41
CA PRO A 59 3.92 6.73 0.72
C PRO A 59 4.87 6.07 1.73
N ILE A 60 5.21 4.79 1.50
CA ILE A 60 6.17 4.04 2.31
C ILE A 60 7.24 3.47 1.39
N ASP A 61 8.40 4.10 1.38
CA ASP A 61 9.58 3.60 0.68
C ASP A 61 10.20 2.45 1.47
N ILE A 62 10.30 1.29 0.81
CA ILE A 62 10.89 0.07 1.36
C ILE A 62 12.06 -0.42 0.53
N SER A 63 12.69 0.44 -0.27
CA SER A 63 13.95 0.14 -0.94
C SER A 63 15.09 -0.10 0.06
N ASP A 64 14.98 0.47 1.27
CA ASP A 64 15.86 0.18 2.42
C ASP A 64 15.47 -1.15 3.11
N PRO A 65 16.42 -2.11 3.25
CA PRO A 65 16.19 -3.35 4.00
C PRO A 65 15.73 -3.15 5.45
N ALA A 66 16.08 -2.05 6.11
CA ALA A 66 15.57 -1.78 7.46
C ALA A 66 14.09 -1.37 7.43
N ALA A 67 13.64 -0.65 6.40
CA ALA A 67 12.23 -0.31 6.21
C ALA A 67 11.36 -1.55 5.98
N ILE A 68 11.80 -2.50 5.13
CA ILE A 68 11.08 -3.78 4.94
C ILE A 68 10.91 -4.49 6.29
N ARG A 69 11.96 -4.54 7.12
CA ARG A 69 11.89 -5.21 8.43
C ARG A 69 10.99 -4.50 9.43
N ARG A 70 10.92 -3.16 9.40
CA ARG A 70 10.03 -2.38 10.27
C ARG A 70 8.56 -2.58 9.91
N HIS A 71 8.25 -2.62 8.62
CA HIS A 71 6.87 -2.63 8.16
C HIS A 71 6.33 -4.02 7.79
N GLY A 72 7.20 -4.98 7.48
CA GLY A 72 6.84 -6.37 7.16
C GLY A 72 5.93 -6.53 5.94
N HIS A 73 5.89 -5.54 5.06
CA HIS A 73 5.09 -5.54 3.84
C HIS A 73 5.96 -5.13 2.66
N ALA A 74 5.78 -5.84 1.54
CA ALA A 74 6.49 -5.56 0.30
C ALA A 74 5.48 -5.33 -0.82
N ASP A 75 5.68 -4.25 -1.58
CA ASP A 75 5.01 -4.00 -2.85
C ASP A 75 3.49 -4.23 -2.78
N VAL A 76 2.82 -3.42 -1.96
CA VAL A 76 1.38 -3.57 -1.67
C VAL A 76 0.75 -2.21 -1.43
N VAL A 77 -0.53 -2.09 -1.79
CA VAL A 77 -1.35 -0.91 -1.48
C VAL A 77 -2.50 -1.35 -0.58
N PHE A 78 -2.70 -0.63 0.51
CA PHE A 78 -3.82 -0.80 1.43
C PHE A 78 -4.81 0.38 1.29
N LEU A 79 -6.09 0.07 1.46
CA LEU A 79 -7.19 1.03 1.55
C LEU A 79 -7.87 0.80 2.92
N ASP A 80 -7.65 1.71 3.87
CA ASP A 80 -8.04 1.58 5.28
C ASP A 80 -7.65 0.22 5.87
N GLY A 81 -6.36 -0.10 5.80
CA GLY A 81 -5.81 -1.37 6.29
C GLY A 81 -6.19 -2.61 5.48
N LYS A 82 -6.99 -2.49 4.41
CA LYS A 82 -7.38 -3.63 3.55
C LYS A 82 -6.60 -3.64 2.25
N GLN A 83 -5.96 -4.77 1.94
CA GLN A 83 -5.20 -4.91 0.71
C GLN A 83 -6.07 -4.64 -0.52
N LEU A 84 -5.59 -3.75 -1.39
CA LEU A 84 -6.37 -3.23 -2.51
C LEU A 84 -6.52 -4.25 -3.65
N GLN A 85 -5.58 -5.19 -3.79
CA GLN A 85 -5.57 -6.21 -4.83
C GLN A 85 -5.12 -7.58 -4.31
N ARG A 86 -5.64 -8.62 -4.97
CA ARG A 86 -5.06 -9.96 -4.98
C ARG A 86 -4.82 -10.31 -6.45
N GLY A 87 -3.58 -10.59 -6.83
CA GLY A 87 -3.21 -10.88 -8.22
C GLY A 87 -2.86 -9.62 -9.04
N ALA A 88 -3.27 -9.61 -10.32
CA ALA A 88 -2.84 -8.62 -11.30
C ALA A 88 -3.09 -7.15 -10.86
N PRO A 89 -2.22 -6.22 -11.30
CA PRO A 89 -2.37 -4.80 -11.02
C PRO A 89 -3.76 -4.28 -11.43
N PRO A 90 -4.54 -3.71 -10.51
CA PRO A 90 -5.83 -3.14 -10.86
C PRO A 90 -5.67 -1.92 -11.77
N SER A 91 -6.66 -1.70 -12.65
CA SER A 91 -6.74 -0.46 -13.44
C SER A 91 -7.01 0.74 -12.53
N TYR A 92 -6.66 1.93 -13.01
CA TYR A 92 -6.96 3.20 -12.33
C TYR A 92 -8.46 3.29 -11.97
N ASP A 93 -9.36 3.00 -12.93
CA ASP A 93 -10.82 3.06 -12.69
C ASP A 93 -11.29 2.10 -11.60
N LYS A 94 -10.67 0.91 -11.53
CA LYS A 94 -10.98 -0.07 -10.49
C LYS A 94 -10.54 0.41 -9.11
N ILE A 95 -9.37 1.05 -9.02
CA ILE A 95 -8.88 1.68 -7.79
C ILE A 95 -9.83 2.82 -7.39
N ARG A 96 -10.09 3.76 -8.30
CA ARG A 96 -10.98 4.91 -8.09
C ARG A 96 -12.37 4.49 -7.64
N LYS A 97 -12.98 3.49 -8.28
CA LYS A 97 -14.30 2.95 -7.90
C LYS A 97 -14.31 2.38 -6.48
N LYS A 98 -13.25 1.67 -6.07
CA LYS A 98 -13.12 1.14 -4.71
C LYS A 98 -12.99 2.27 -3.68
N THR A 99 -12.17 3.28 -3.97
CA THR A 99 -11.97 4.45 -3.11
C THR A 99 -13.26 5.24 -2.92
N ILE A 100 -13.99 5.56 -4.01
CA ILE A 100 -15.29 6.24 -3.94
C ILE A 100 -16.31 5.43 -3.14
N LYS A 101 -16.36 4.10 -3.35
CA LYS A 101 -17.25 3.23 -2.57
C LYS A 101 -16.92 3.30 -1.08
N ARG A 102 -15.64 3.43 -0.71
CA ARG A 102 -15.21 3.56 0.67
C ARG A 102 -15.53 4.94 1.25
N LEU A 103 -15.28 6.02 0.51
CA LEU A 103 -15.65 7.39 0.87
C LEU A 103 -17.13 7.50 1.23
N ARG A 104 -18.02 6.95 0.40
CA ARG A 104 -19.48 6.90 0.69
C ARG A 104 -19.84 6.16 1.98
N ARG A 105 -18.98 5.26 2.46
CA ARG A 105 -19.20 4.57 3.75
C ARG A 105 -18.69 5.43 4.91
N VAL A 106 -17.56 6.11 4.75
CA VAL A 106 -17.02 7.03 5.77
C VAL A 106 -17.93 8.25 5.94
N ALA A 107 -18.49 8.80 4.86
CA ALA A 107 -19.42 9.94 4.95
C ALA A 107 -20.80 9.61 5.59
N ARG A 108 -21.07 8.34 5.91
CA ARG A 108 -22.33 7.89 6.53
C ARG A 108 -22.16 7.44 7.98
N SER A 109 -20.93 7.35 8.46
CA SER A 109 -20.57 7.02 9.84
C SER A 109 -20.32 8.29 10.61
#